data_AF-A0ABD3L6W0-F1
#
_entry.id   AF-A0ABD3L6W0-F1
#
_cell.length_a   1.000
_cell.length_b   1.000
_cell.length_c   1.000
_cell.angle_alpha   90.00
_cell.angle_beta   90.00
_cell.angle_gamma   90.00
#
_symmetry.space_group_name_H-M   'P 1'
#
loop_
_entity.id
_entity.type
_entity.pdbx_description
1 polymer ?
#
loop_
_entity_poly.entity_id
_entity_poly.type
_entity_poly.pdbx_seq_one_letter_code
_entity_poly.pdbx_strand_id
1 'polypeptide(L)'
;MVECSKTRRQNIMPIFYDVTPAEVRYQIGSYEEAFLSHKEKFGANVSKWKAALNHVANLNGWDNSKENRGEGELVDEIVKKVMDELKTVASKVDNIMAWEREGPQDGPLPLHNAF
;
A
#
# COMPACT_ATOMS: atom_id res chain seq x y z
N MET A 1 -2.95 9.18 -2.76
CA MET A 1 -2.49 7.89 -2.20
C MET A 1 -1.15 7.46 -2.80
N VAL A 2 -1.08 7.04 -4.07
CA VAL A 2 0.18 6.58 -4.72
C VAL A 2 1.30 7.62 -4.65
N GLU A 3 0.99 8.90 -4.86
CA GLU A 3 1.96 9.98 -4.71
C GLU A 3 2.53 10.09 -3.29
N CYS A 4 1.68 9.97 -2.26
CA CYS A 4 2.12 9.98 -0.87
C CYS A 4 2.95 8.75 -0.50
N SER A 5 2.67 7.60 -1.11
CA SER A 5 3.51 6.41 -0.94
C SER A 5 4.92 6.64 -1.49
N LYS A 6 5.02 7.26 -2.67
CA LYS A 6 6.32 7.60 -3.30
C LYS A 6 7.09 8.70 -2.56
N THR A 7 6.38 9.73 -2.08
CA THR A 7 7.01 10.95 -1.54
C THR A 7 7.17 10.94 -0.02
N ARG A 8 6.27 10.27 0.70
CA ARG A 8 6.20 10.25 2.17
C ARG A 8 6.33 8.85 2.75
N ARG A 9 6.72 7.85 1.93
CA ARG A 9 6.89 6.45 2.32
C ARG A 9 5.66 5.87 3.04
N GLN A 10 4.46 6.31 2.65
CA GLN A 10 3.22 5.75 3.18
C GLN A 10 2.99 4.34 2.62
N ASN A 11 2.69 3.39 3.50
CA ASN A 11 2.33 2.03 3.12
C ASN A 11 0.93 2.02 2.49
N ILE A 12 0.79 1.29 1.38
CA ILE A 12 -0.50 1.01 0.75
C ILE A 12 -0.72 -0.50 0.85
N MET A 13 -1.90 -0.90 1.33
CA MET A 13 -2.30 -2.30 1.47
C MET A 13 -3.58 -2.53 0.67
N PRO A 14 -3.50 -3.00 -0.58
CA PRO A 14 -4.68 -3.22 -1.41
C PRO A 14 -5.49 -4.43 -0.96
N ILE A 15 -6.82 -4.30 -1.05
CA ILE A 15 -7.79 -5.38 -0.87
C ILE A 15 -8.54 -5.49 -2.19
N PHE A 16 -8.46 -6.65 -2.84
CA PHE A 16 -9.16 -6.95 -4.08
C PHE A 16 -10.43 -7.73 -3.73
N TYR A 17 -11.55 -7.01 -3.72
CA TYR A 17 -12.87 -7.51 -3.32
C TYR A 17 -13.73 -7.73 -4.56
N ASP A 18 -14.13 -8.97 -4.81
CA ASP A 18 -14.88 -9.41 -6.00
C ASP A 18 -14.26 -9.00 -7.35
N VAL A 19 -12.95 -8.75 -7.34
CA VAL A 19 -12.13 -8.49 -8.53
C VAL A 19 -10.80 -9.20 -8.37
N THR A 20 -10.23 -9.65 -9.47
CA THR A 20 -8.86 -10.16 -9.48
C THR A 20 -7.86 -9.00 -9.54
N PRO A 21 -6.66 -9.15 -8.98
CA PRO A 21 -5.57 -8.18 -9.16
C PRO A 21 -5.23 -7.94 -10.63
N ALA A 22 -5.44 -8.92 -11.51
CA ALA A 22 -5.21 -8.81 -12.95
C ALA A 22 -6.20 -7.84 -13.61
N GLU A 23 -7.49 -7.92 -13.25
CA GLU A 23 -8.51 -6.99 -13.73
C GLU A 23 -8.16 -5.55 -13.38
N VAL A 24 -7.71 -5.30 -12.15
CA VAL A 24 -7.26 -3.98 -11.71
C VAL A 24 -5.97 -3.55 -12.41
N ARG A 25 -5.00 -4.46 -12.59
CA ARG A 25 -3.68 -4.18 -13.18
C ARG A 25 -3.74 -3.80 -14.64
N TYR A 26 -4.60 -4.48 -15.39
CA TYR A 26 -4.78 -4.27 -16.83
C TYR A 26 -5.98 -3.39 -17.16
N GLN A 27 -6.77 -3.01 -16.13
CA GLN A 27 -7.96 -2.19 -16.26
C GLN A 27 -8.95 -2.77 -17.28
N ILE A 28 -9.18 -4.09 -17.22
CA ILE A 28 -10.07 -4.84 -18.11
C ILE A 28 -11.48 -4.98 -17.49
N GLY A 29 -12.47 -5.35 -18.30
CA GLY A 29 -13.86 -5.51 -17.84
C GLY A 29 -14.51 -4.16 -17.52
N SER A 30 -15.16 -4.04 -16.35
CA SER A 30 -15.87 -2.82 -15.95
C SER A 30 -14.99 -1.56 -15.89
N TYR A 31 -13.68 -1.74 -15.69
CA TYR A 31 -12.71 -0.64 -15.71
C TYR A 31 -12.59 0.00 -17.11
N GLU A 32 -12.67 -0.77 -18.20
CA GLU A 32 -12.58 -0.24 -19.56
C GLU A 32 -13.75 0.70 -19.85
N GLU A 33 -14.97 0.23 -19.57
CA GLU A 33 -16.20 1.00 -19.76
C GLU A 33 -16.18 2.28 -18.93
N ALA A 34 -15.75 2.18 -17.66
CA ALA A 34 -15.59 3.34 -16.79
C ALA A 34 -14.60 4.36 -17.37
N PHE A 35 -13.44 3.93 -17.87
CA PHE A 35 -12.47 4.84 -18.45
C PHE A 35 -12.93 5.49 -19.76
N LEU A 36 -13.69 4.77 -20.58
CA LEU A 36 -14.29 5.33 -21.80
C LEU A 36 -15.31 6.42 -21.45
N SER A 37 -16.21 6.14 -20.51
CA SER A 37 -17.22 7.12 -20.05
C SER A 37 -16.59 8.39 -19.48
N HIS A 38 -15.49 8.28 -18.75
CA HIS A 38 -14.83 9.43 -18.12
C HIS A 38 -13.87 10.19 -19.06
N LYS A 39 -13.57 9.67 -20.25
CA LYS A 39 -12.54 10.22 -21.14
C LYS A 39 -12.86 11.64 -21.62
N GLU A 40 -14.13 11.92 -21.96
CA GLU A 40 -14.53 13.23 -22.50
C GLU A 40 -14.37 14.35 -21.47
N LYS A 41 -14.74 14.08 -20.21
CA LYS A 41 -14.70 15.06 -19.13
C LYS A 41 -13.36 15.14 -18.40
N PHE A 42 -12.63 14.02 -18.34
CA PHE A 42 -11.45 13.88 -17.47
C PHE A 42 -10.23 13.31 -18.20
N GLY A 43 -10.12 13.47 -19.52
CA GLY A 43 -9.08 12.82 -20.34
C GLY A 43 -7.65 12.93 -19.79
N ALA A 44 -7.25 14.08 -19.26
CA ALA A 44 -5.93 14.28 -18.65
C ALA A 44 -5.71 13.51 -17.33
N ASN A 45 -6.79 13.19 -16.61
CA ASN A 45 -6.76 12.43 -15.36
C ASN A 45 -6.87 10.93 -15.60
N VAL A 46 -7.50 10.49 -16.69
CA VAL A 46 -7.64 9.06 -17.02
C VAL A 46 -6.28 8.35 -17.06
N SER A 47 -5.26 8.97 -17.65
CA SER A 47 -3.90 8.42 -17.65
C SER A 47 -3.30 8.28 -16.26
N LYS A 48 -3.51 9.27 -15.38
CA LYS A 48 -3.05 9.25 -13.99
C LYS A 48 -3.76 8.16 -13.17
N TRP A 49 -5.07 7.99 -13.38
CA TRP A 49 -5.85 6.94 -12.72
C TRP A 49 -5.42 5.54 -13.16
N LYS A 50 -5.21 5.33 -14.47
CA LYS A 50 -4.67 4.06 -14.99
C LYS A 50 -3.31 3.73 -14.39
N ALA A 51 -2.39 4.70 -14.35
CA ALA A 51 -1.09 4.51 -13.73
C ALA A 51 -1.19 4.21 -12.22
N ALA A 52 -2.11 4.85 -11.50
CA ALA A 52 -2.33 4.60 -10.10
C ALA A 52 -2.89 3.18 -9.83
N LEU A 53 -3.89 2.73 -10.59
CA LEU A 53 -4.45 1.39 -10.47
C LEU A 53 -3.41 0.32 -10.82
N ASN A 54 -2.65 0.51 -11.89
CA ASN A 54 -1.56 -0.40 -12.25
C ASN A 54 -0.52 -0.49 -11.11
N HIS A 55 -0.12 0.63 -10.52
CA HIS A 55 0.82 0.62 -9.40
C HIS A 55 0.27 -0.13 -8.18
N VAL A 56 -0.97 0.16 -7.77
CA VAL A 56 -1.62 -0.49 -6.61
C VAL A 56 -1.79 -1.99 -6.85
N ALA A 57 -2.17 -2.40 -8.05
CA ALA A 57 -2.34 -3.82 -8.42
C ALA A 57 -1.03 -4.62 -8.49
N ASN A 58 0.12 -3.94 -8.42
CA ASN A 58 1.45 -4.54 -8.32
C ASN A 58 1.95 -4.67 -6.87
N LEU A 59 1.22 -4.13 -5.89
CA LEU A 59 1.57 -4.29 -4.48
C LEU A 59 1.03 -5.61 -3.93
N ASN A 60 1.68 -6.12 -2.89
CA ASN A 60 1.16 -7.26 -2.13
C ASN A 60 -0.13 -6.85 -1.42
N GLY A 61 -1.18 -7.65 -1.55
CA GLY A 61 -2.48 -7.42 -0.94
C GLY A 61 -3.29 -8.69 -0.85
N TRP A 62 -4.56 -8.55 -0.46
CA TRP A 62 -5.47 -9.67 -0.28
C TRP A 62 -6.38 -9.85 -1.48
N ASP A 63 -6.37 -11.04 -2.06
CA ASP A 63 -7.19 -11.42 -3.20
C ASP A 63 -8.33 -12.32 -2.72
N ASN A 64 -9.49 -11.72 -2.42
CA ASN A 64 -10.65 -12.46 -1.92
C ASN A 64 -11.24 -13.41 -2.98
N SER A 65 -10.89 -13.24 -4.27
CA SER A 65 -11.41 -14.09 -5.36
C SER A 65 -10.82 -15.51 -5.36
N LYS A 66 -9.72 -15.74 -4.63
CA LYS A 66 -8.99 -17.03 -4.64
C LYS A 66 -9.04 -17.80 -3.33
N GLU A 67 -9.45 -17.18 -2.25
CA GLU A 67 -9.50 -17.82 -0.95
C GLU A 67 -10.95 -18.23 -0.67
N ASN A 68 -11.20 -19.50 -0.33
CA ASN A 68 -12.50 -19.98 0.16
C ASN A 68 -12.71 -19.53 1.62
N ARG A 69 -12.42 -18.25 1.87
CA ARG A 69 -12.25 -17.63 3.17
C ARG A 69 -13.45 -16.73 3.44
N GLY A 70 -13.96 -16.78 4.66
CA GLY A 70 -15.05 -15.90 5.07
C GLY A 70 -14.56 -14.45 5.22
N GLU A 71 -15.43 -13.48 4.91
CA GLU A 71 -15.13 -12.04 5.05
C GLU A 71 -14.64 -11.67 6.46
N GLY A 72 -15.18 -12.31 7.50
CA GLY A 72 -14.73 -12.10 8.89
C GLY A 72 -13.27 -12.47 9.11
N GLU A 73 -12.83 -13.61 8.56
CA GLU A 73 -11.43 -14.04 8.67
C GLU A 73 -10.48 -13.10 7.90
N LEU A 74 -10.93 -12.57 6.76
CA LEU A 74 -10.17 -11.59 5.98
C LEU A 74 -10.01 -10.29 6.78
N VAL A 75 -11.09 -9.79 7.39
CA VAL A 75 -11.06 -8.60 8.25
C VAL A 75 -10.10 -8.77 9.42
N ASP A 76 -10.14 -9.91 10.11
CA ASP A 76 -9.26 -10.19 11.24
C ASP A 76 -7.78 -10.17 10.85
N GLU A 77 -7.43 -10.72 9.68
CA GLU A 77 -6.05 -10.65 9.18
C GLU A 77 -5.63 -9.23 8.80
N ILE A 78 -6.49 -8.48 8.13
CA ILE A 78 -6.20 -7.08 7.76
C ILE A 78 -5.96 -6.26 9.03
N VAL A 79 -6.85 -6.38 10.04
CA VAL A 79 -6.70 -5.68 11.32
C VAL A 79 -5.39 -6.05 11.99
N LYS A 80 -5.07 -7.35 12.07
CA LYS A 80 -3.80 -7.83 12.63
C LYS A 80 -2.60 -7.22 11.89
N LYS A 81 -2.60 -7.28 10.55
CA LYS A 81 -1.51 -6.75 9.71
C LYS A 81 -1.33 -5.24 9.91
N VAL A 82 -2.41 -4.47 9.94
CA VAL A 82 -2.36 -3.03 10.19
C VAL A 82 -1.79 -2.74 11.58
N MET A 83 -2.23 -3.47 12.61
CA MET A 83 -1.74 -3.29 13.97
C MET A 83 -0.24 -3.60 14.10
N ASP A 84 0.24 -4.67 13.46
CA ASP A 84 1.65 -5.05 13.50
C ASP A 84 2.54 -4.02 12.77
N GLU A 85 2.06 -3.46 11.66
CA GLU A 85 2.75 -2.39 10.93
C GLU A 85 2.81 -1.10 11.75
N LEU A 86 1.71 -0.72 12.41
CA LEU A 86 1.67 0.45 13.30
C LEU A 86 2.62 0.30 14.50
N LYS A 87 2.64 -0.87 15.15
CA LYS A 87 3.59 -1.17 16.24
C LYS A 87 5.03 -1.07 15.76
N THR A 88 5.33 -1.63 14.59
CA THR A 88 6.68 -1.58 14.00
C THR A 88 7.14 -0.14 13.77
N VAL A 89 6.25 0.73 13.29
CA VAL A 89 6.55 2.15 13.10
C VAL A 89 6.77 2.85 14.44
N ALA A 90 5.90 2.62 15.43
CA ALA A 90 6.03 3.20 16.76
C ALA A 90 7.38 2.84 17.41
N SER A 91 7.76 1.57 17.39
CA SER A 91 9.04 1.11 17.97
C SER A 91 10.26 1.74 17.28
N LYS A 92 10.22 1.97 15.96
CA LYS A 92 11.30 2.66 15.25
C LYS A 92 11.44 4.11 15.71
N VAL A 93 10.32 4.80 15.90
CA VAL A 93 10.32 6.18 16.42
C VAL A 93 10.85 6.21 17.84
N ASP A 94 10.38 5.34 18.73
CA ASP A 94 10.87 5.26 20.11
C ASP A 94 12.37 5.03 20.17
N ASN A 95 12.89 4.12 19.33
CA ASN A 95 14.32 3.88 19.22
C ASN A 95 15.06 5.16 18.82
N ILE A 96 14.64 5.85 17.74
CA ILE A 96 15.27 7.11 17.28
C ILE A 96 15.29 8.17 18.39
N MET A 97 14.17 8.36 19.08
CA MET A 97 14.07 9.34 20.17
C MET A 97 14.97 8.97 21.36
N ALA A 98 15.18 7.67 21.62
CA ALA A 98 16.11 7.20 22.65
C ALA A 98 17.57 7.51 22.26
N TRP A 99 17.96 7.27 20.99
CA TRP A 99 19.29 7.62 20.47
C TRP A 99 19.59 9.13 20.58
N GLU A 100 18.61 9.99 20.33
CA GLU A 100 18.77 11.45 20.47
C GLU A 100 18.92 11.91 21.94
N ARG A 101 18.30 11.19 22.88
CA ARG A 101 18.34 11.51 24.31
C ARG A 101 19.60 11.03 25.00
N GLU A 102 20.12 9.87 24.60
CA GLU A 102 21.21 9.17 25.30
C GLU A 102 22.59 9.43 24.68
N GLY A 103 22.66 9.91 23.43
CA GLY A 103 23.93 10.09 22.70
C GLY A 103 24.57 8.75 22.28
N PRO A 104 25.58 8.76 21.40
CA PRO A 104 26.23 7.52 20.96
C PRO A 104 26.97 6.86 22.14
N GLN A 105 26.44 5.75 22.62
CA GLN A 105 27.19 4.75 23.38
C GLN A 105 28.17 4.06 22.41
N ASP A 106 29.33 3.59 22.90
CA ASP A 106 30.45 2.97 22.15
C ASP A 106 30.13 1.66 21.37
N GLY A 107 28.88 1.49 20.90
CA GLY A 107 28.45 0.42 20.01
C GLY A 107 28.52 0.82 18.53
N PRO A 108 28.64 -0.16 17.61
CA PRO A 108 28.73 0.12 16.19
C PRO A 108 27.47 0.83 15.68
N LEU A 109 27.68 1.88 14.87
CA LEU A 109 26.61 2.65 14.22
C LEU A 109 25.61 1.71 13.53
N PRO A 110 24.28 1.94 13.65
CA PRO A 110 23.32 1.19 12.87
C PRO A 110 23.57 1.41 11.37
N LEU A 111 23.76 0.31 10.65
CA LEU A 111 24.24 0.20 9.26
C LEU A 111 23.39 0.89 8.17
N HIS A 112 22.42 1.73 8.51
CA HIS A 112 21.46 2.27 7.54
C HIS A 112 21.60 3.78 7.25
N ASN A 113 22.79 4.36 7.45
CA ASN A 113 23.16 5.66 6.90
C ASN A 113 24.20 5.53 5.77
N ALA A 114 24.01 4.56 4.89
CA ALA A 114 24.60 4.57 3.56
C ALA A 114 23.45 4.55 2.53
N PHE A 115 23.43 5.60 1.71
CA PHE A 115 22.51 5.93 0.60
C PHE A 115 21.22 6.67 0.94
#